data_AF-A0A514LJF5-F1
#
_entry.id   AF-A0A514LJF5-F1
#
_cell.length_a   1.000
_cell.length_b   1.000
_cell.length_c   1.000
_cell.angle_alpha   90.00
_cell.angle_beta   90.00
_cell.angle_gamma   90.00
#
_symmetry.space_group_name_H-M   'P 1'
#
loop_
_entity.id
_entity.type
_entity.pdbx_description
1 polymer ?
#
loop_
_entity_poly.entity_id
_entity_poly.type
_entity_poly.pdbx_seq_one_letter_code
_entity_poly.pdbx_strand_id
1 'polypeptide(L)'
;MLFFPNIYEEIDFAHLNFLDKELFNDVQRRKSKEVDMAVETKLKGEDSLILIHLEQQAQYEDDFNERMFLYFSRLLEENPGTRILPIALFSYDDQNKQEPTTYEMTLPFRKRQIIPT
;
A
#
# COMPACT_ATOMS: atom_id res chain seq x y z
N MET A 1 -6.67 -7.42 10.38
CA MET A 1 -6.09 -8.31 9.36
C MET A 1 -6.83 -8.09 8.04
N LEU A 2 -6.30 -7.25 7.15
CA LEU A 2 -6.93 -6.98 5.85
C LEU A 2 -6.55 -8.10 4.88
N PHE A 3 -7.11 -9.29 5.08
CA PHE A 3 -7.03 -10.35 4.08
C PHE A 3 -8.15 -10.14 3.07
N PHE A 4 -7.77 -9.92 1.82
CA PHE A 4 -8.66 -10.04 0.67
C PHE A 4 -8.53 -11.48 0.12
N PRO A 5 -9.21 -12.50 0.70
CA PRO A 5 -9.12 -13.87 0.20
C PRO A 5 -9.50 -13.98 -1.28
N ASN A 6 -10.40 -13.10 -1.74
CA ASN A 6 -10.89 -13.10 -3.11
C ASN A 6 -9.91 -12.49 -4.13
N ILE A 7 -8.85 -11.79 -3.70
CA ILE A 7 -7.86 -11.23 -4.63
C ILE A 7 -6.78 -12.26 -4.95
N TYR A 8 -6.46 -13.18 -4.02
CA TYR A 8 -5.44 -14.20 -4.24
C TYR A 8 -5.72 -15.03 -5.51
N GLU A 9 -6.98 -15.41 -5.74
CA GLU A 9 -7.40 -16.15 -6.94
C GLU A 9 -7.28 -15.33 -8.24
N GLU A 10 -7.19 -14.01 -8.13
CA GLU A 10 -7.17 -13.08 -9.25
C GLU A 10 -5.75 -12.61 -9.60
N ILE A 11 -4.75 -12.96 -8.79
CA ILE A 11 -3.33 -12.64 -9.02
C ILE A 11 -2.71 -13.68 -9.94
N ASP A 12 -2.10 -13.22 -11.02
CA ASP A 12 -1.30 -14.06 -11.91
C ASP A 12 0.13 -14.26 -11.38
N PHE A 13 0.31 -15.30 -10.54
CA PHE A 13 1.62 -15.67 -10.00
C PHE A 13 2.62 -16.19 -11.03
N ALA A 14 2.19 -16.49 -12.27
CA ALA A 14 3.13 -16.87 -13.34
C ALA A 14 3.85 -15.64 -13.92
N HIS A 15 3.28 -14.45 -13.76
CA HIS A 15 3.84 -13.18 -14.21
C HIS A 15 4.09 -12.28 -13.00
N LEU A 16 5.20 -12.50 -12.31
CA LEU A 16 5.65 -11.63 -11.22
C LEU A 16 6.96 -10.97 -11.61
N ASN A 17 6.97 -9.64 -11.61
CA ASN A 17 8.20 -8.86 -11.70
C ASN A 17 8.31 -7.94 -10.48
N PHE A 18 9.36 -8.12 -9.69
CA PHE A 18 9.58 -7.36 -8.46
C PHE A 18 10.31 -6.06 -8.79
N LEU A 19 9.71 -4.93 -8.41
CA LEU A 19 10.33 -3.62 -8.59
C LEU A 19 11.37 -3.34 -7.51
N ASP A 20 12.32 -2.47 -7.85
CA ASP A 20 13.38 -2.06 -6.95
C ASP A 20 12.81 -1.24 -5.77
N LYS A 21 13.32 -1.52 -4.56
CA LYS A 21 12.98 -0.80 -3.34
C LYS A 21 13.46 0.65 -3.36
N GLU A 22 14.41 0.98 -4.24
CA GLU A 22 14.88 2.35 -4.41
C GLU A 22 13.75 3.35 -4.75
N LEU A 23 12.64 2.87 -5.32
CA LEU A 23 11.43 3.66 -5.58
C LEU A 23 10.80 4.28 -4.30
N PHE A 24 11.14 3.74 -3.12
CA PHE A 24 10.52 4.09 -1.84
C PHE A 24 11.46 4.81 -0.87
N ASN A 25 12.73 4.97 -1.23
CA ASN A 25 13.78 5.50 -0.35
C ASN A 25 13.50 6.91 0.17
N ASP A 26 12.82 7.75 -0.61
CA ASP A 26 12.48 9.12 -0.26
C ASP A 26 11.32 9.23 0.74
N VAL A 27 10.38 8.29 0.70
CA VAL A 27 9.27 8.16 1.66
C VAL A 27 9.77 7.57 3.00
N GLN A 28 10.73 6.64 2.96
CA GLN A 28 11.26 5.96 4.16
C GLN A 28 12.21 6.78 5.04
N ARG A 29 12.50 8.05 4.72
CA ARG A 29 13.57 8.89 5.33
C ARG A 29 13.52 9.07 6.86
N ARG A 30 12.54 8.53 7.59
CA ARG A 30 12.38 8.75 9.04
C ARG A 30 12.34 7.51 9.93
N LYS A 31 12.16 6.28 9.41
CA LYS A 31 12.11 5.07 10.24
C LYS A 31 12.63 3.85 9.47
N SER A 32 13.47 3.03 10.11
CA SER A 32 13.94 1.74 9.59
C SER A 32 12.88 0.65 9.76
N LYS A 33 11.67 0.93 9.30
CA LYS A 33 10.53 0.03 9.39
C LYS A 33 10.25 -0.56 8.01
N GLU A 34 10.26 -1.89 8.00
CA GLU A 34 9.50 -2.75 7.09
C GLU A 34 9.93 -2.87 5.64
N VAL A 35 9.69 -4.09 5.15
CA VAL A 35 9.98 -4.48 3.78
C VAL A 35 8.82 -4.03 2.90
N ASP A 36 9.05 -2.95 2.17
CA ASP A 36 8.25 -2.56 1.03
C ASP A 36 8.58 -3.43 -0.18
N MET A 37 7.54 -3.86 -0.90
CA MET A 37 7.66 -4.63 -2.13
C MET A 37 6.59 -4.16 -3.11
N ALA A 38 7.01 -3.68 -4.29
CA ALA A 38 6.11 -3.53 -5.43
C ALA A 38 6.31 -4.67 -6.41
N VAL A 39 5.21 -5.22 -6.90
CA VAL A 39 5.20 -6.37 -7.80
C VAL A 39 4.31 -6.04 -8.99
N GLU A 40 4.88 -6.02 -10.18
CA GLU A 40 4.14 -6.04 -11.42
C GLU A 40 3.60 -7.44 -11.65
N THR A 41 2.30 -7.52 -11.97
CA THR A 41 1.60 -8.76 -12.28
C THR A 41 0.39 -8.48 -13.15
N LYS A 42 -0.45 -9.48 -13.36
CA LYS A 42 -1.76 -9.31 -13.96
C LYS A 42 -2.84 -9.57 -12.92
N LEU A 43 -3.82 -8.68 -12.84
CA LEU A 43 -5.05 -8.87 -12.10
C LEU A 43 -6.19 -9.03 -13.09
N LYS A 44 -6.90 -10.16 -13.08
CA LYS A 44 -7.96 -10.46 -14.07
C LYS A 44 -7.48 -10.35 -15.53
N GLY A 45 -6.20 -10.61 -15.78
CA GLY A 45 -5.58 -10.50 -17.11
C GLY A 45 -5.11 -9.10 -17.50
N GLU A 46 -5.35 -8.07 -16.68
CA GLU A 46 -4.88 -6.71 -16.91
C GLU A 46 -3.57 -6.42 -16.17
N ASP A 47 -2.63 -5.76 -16.83
CA ASP A 47 -1.35 -5.37 -16.22
C ASP A 47 -1.60 -4.45 -15.02
N SER A 48 -1.02 -4.82 -13.89
CA SER A 48 -1.30 -4.21 -12.60
C SER A 48 -0.06 -4.24 -11.71
N LEU A 49 -0.04 -3.33 -10.75
CA LEU A 49 0.97 -3.27 -9.70
C LEU A 49 0.34 -3.62 -8.36
N ILE A 50 0.99 -4.48 -7.60
CA ILE A 50 0.65 -4.75 -6.21
C ILE A 50 1.73 -4.08 -5.36
N LEU A 51 1.32 -3.15 -4.52
CA LEU A 51 2.17 -2.57 -3.48
C LEU A 51 1.92 -3.34 -2.18
N ILE A 52 2.93 -3.98 -1.65
CA ILE A 52 2.89 -4.73 -0.40
C ILE A 52 3.74 -3.99 0.64
N HIS A 53 3.10 -3.55 1.71
CA HIS A 53 3.75 -2.99 2.89
C HIS A 53 3.53 -3.93 4.07
N LEU A 54 4.62 -4.45 4.65
CA LEU A 54 4.55 -5.21 5.91
C LEU A 54 4.57 -4.22 7.09
N GLU A 55 3.97 -4.56 8.23
CA GLU A 55 4.16 -3.86 9.52
C GLU A 55 4.47 -4.88 10.65
N GLN A 56 5.70 -4.85 11.19
CA GLN A 56 6.24 -5.76 12.21
C GLN A 56 5.93 -5.29 13.63
N GLN A 57 5.60 -4.01 13.83
CA GLN A 57 5.39 -3.46 15.16
C GLN A 57 3.92 -3.39 15.55
N ALA A 58 3.59 -3.90 16.74
CA ALA A 58 2.25 -3.95 17.31
C ALA A 58 1.62 -2.60 17.70
N GLN A 59 2.25 -1.47 17.35
CA GLN A 59 1.81 -0.13 17.69
C GLN A 59 1.36 0.60 16.44
N TYR A 60 0.18 1.22 16.52
CA TYR A 60 -0.32 2.14 15.51
C TYR A 60 0.69 3.26 15.29
N GLU A 61 0.97 3.57 14.03
CA GLU A 61 1.70 4.76 13.66
C GLU A 61 0.75 5.75 13.00
N ASP A 62 0.63 6.95 13.56
CA ASP A 62 -0.25 8.01 13.04
C ASP A 62 0.07 8.37 11.57
N ASP A 63 1.30 8.14 11.11
CA ASP A 63 1.76 8.42 9.75
C ASP A 63 1.62 7.23 8.78
N PHE A 64 1.13 6.06 9.21
CA PHE A 64 1.00 4.87 8.36
C PHE A 64 0.17 5.13 7.08
N ASN A 65 -1.03 5.69 7.25
CA ASN A 65 -1.92 5.98 6.13
C ASN A 65 -1.34 7.04 5.18
N GLU A 66 -0.59 8.00 5.72
CA GLU A 66 0.12 8.99 4.92
C GLU A 66 1.22 8.33 4.08
N ARG A 67 2.02 7.42 4.67
CA ARG A 67 3.03 6.65 3.93
C ARG A 67 2.42 5.80 2.82
N MET A 68 1.36 5.04 3.11
CA MET A 68 0.65 4.25 2.10
C MET A 68 0.13 5.12 0.95
N PHE A 69 -0.40 6.31 1.26
CA PHE A 69 -0.83 7.27 0.24
C PHE A 69 0.33 7.80 -0.60
N LEU A 70 1.46 8.13 0.02
CA LEU A 70 2.66 8.58 -0.69
C LEU A 70 3.24 7.49 -1.61
N TYR A 71 3.31 6.25 -1.13
CA TYR A 71 3.76 5.11 -1.94
C TYR A 71 2.86 4.87 -3.15
N PHE A 72 1.54 4.85 -2.93
CA PHE A 72 0.56 4.73 -4.01
C PHE A 72 0.74 5.85 -5.04
N SER A 73 0.89 7.10 -4.58
CA SER A 73 1.06 8.27 -5.44
C SER A 73 2.35 8.16 -6.27
N ARG A 74 3.45 7.72 -5.66
CA ARG A 74 4.73 7.52 -6.35
C ARG A 74 4.64 6.47 -7.45
N LEU A 75 4.01 5.33 -7.15
CA LEU A 75 3.82 4.27 -8.14
C LEU A 75 2.92 4.72 -9.29
N LEU A 76 1.90 5.54 -8.99
CA LEU A 76 1.00 6.09 -10.00
C LEU A 76 1.72 7.09 -10.92
N GLU A 77 2.60 7.91 -10.37
CA GLU A 77 3.44 8.84 -11.13
C GLU A 77 4.41 8.13 -12.06
N GLU A 78 5.09 7.08 -11.58
CA GLU A 78 6.05 6.31 -12.38
C GLU A 78 5.36 5.37 -13.39
N ASN A 79 4.10 4.98 -13.15
CA ASN A 79 3.35 4.03 -13.99
C ASN A 79 1.95 4.56 -14.41
N PRO A 80 1.87 5.66 -15.18
CA PRO A 80 0.58 6.25 -15.55
C PRO A 80 -0.35 5.26 -16.26
N GLY A 81 -1.61 5.19 -15.80
CA GLY A 81 -2.64 4.30 -16.38
C GLY A 81 -2.58 2.85 -15.90
N THR A 82 -1.59 2.49 -15.08
CA THR A 82 -1.52 1.16 -14.45
C THR A 82 -2.41 1.11 -13.22
N ARG A 83 -3.14 0.00 -13.04
CA ARG A 83 -3.92 -0.22 -11.81
C ARG A 83 -2.97 -0.58 -10.68
N ILE A 84 -3.09 0.10 -9.55
CA ILE A 84 -2.25 -0.15 -8.37
C ILE A 84 -3.14 -0.64 -7.22
N LEU A 85 -2.83 -1.81 -6.70
CA LEU A 85 -3.48 -2.42 -5.54
C LEU A 85 -2.56 -2.30 -4.32
N PRO A 86 -2.84 -1.40 -3.37
CA PRO A 86 -2.15 -1.37 -2.09
C PRO A 86 -2.64 -2.49 -1.15
N ILE A 87 -1.69 -3.23 -0.57
CA ILE A 87 -1.91 -4.28 0.42
C ILE A 87 -1.02 -4.00 1.62
N ALA A 88 -1.63 -3.94 2.81
CA ALA A 88 -0.92 -3.82 4.07
C ALA A 88 -1.05 -5.12 4.87
N LEU A 89 0.09 -5.69 5.29
CA LEU A 89 0.14 -6.92 6.08
C LEU A 89 0.69 -6.60 7.47
N PHE A 90 -0.16 -6.73 8.47
CA PHE A 90 0.19 -6.53 9.87
C PHE A 90 0.61 -7.86 10.49
N SER A 91 1.80 -7.92 11.08
CA SER A 91 2.37 -9.14 11.68
C SER A 91 1.85 -9.46 13.09
N TYR A 92 1.08 -8.56 13.70
CA TYR A 92 0.61 -8.67 15.08
C TYR A 92 -0.87 -9.04 15.16
N ASP A 93 -1.18 -9.92 16.10
CA ASP A 93 -2.52 -10.47 16.31
C ASP A 93 -3.30 -9.64 17.32
N ASP A 94 -3.73 -8.44 16.91
CA ASP A 94 -4.65 -7.62 17.69
C ASP A 94 -5.93 -7.38 16.89
N GLN A 95 -6.85 -8.35 16.97
CA GLN A 95 -8.16 -8.33 16.31
C GLN A 95 -9.04 -7.13 16.73
N ASN A 96 -8.67 -6.41 17.80
CA ASN A 96 -9.39 -5.25 18.30
C ASN A 96 -8.89 -3.91 17.75
N LYS A 97 -7.77 -3.88 17.01
CA LYS A 97 -7.31 -2.67 16.33
C LYS A 97 -8.00 -2.53 14.98
N GLN A 98 -9.03 -1.68 14.94
CA GLN A 98 -9.56 -1.16 13.69
C GLN A 98 -8.60 -0.10 13.17
N GLU A 99 -7.62 -0.54 12.38
CA GLU A 99 -6.73 0.35 11.66
C GLU A 99 -7.56 1.17 10.65
N PRO A 100 -7.52 2.52 10.68
CA PRO A 100 -8.24 3.33 9.73
C PRO A 100 -7.76 2.98 8.31
N THR A 101 -8.67 2.52 7.45
CA THR A 101 -8.36 2.08 6.08
C THR A 101 -8.33 3.23 5.07
N THR A 102 -8.36 4.47 5.55
CA THR A 102 -8.51 5.66 4.71
C THR A 102 -7.59 6.77 5.23
N TYR A 103 -6.86 7.38 4.30
CA TYR A 103 -6.12 8.60 4.56
C TYR A 103 -7.03 9.82 4.35
N GLU A 104 -7.08 10.70 5.35
CA GLU A 104 -7.87 11.94 5.31
C GLU A 104 -7.00 13.17 5.46
N MET A 105 -7.13 14.12 4.54
CA MET A 105 -6.43 15.40 4.60
C MET A 105 -7.38 16.49 5.11
N THR A 106 -7.03 17.08 6.25
CA THR A 106 -7.76 18.24 6.80
C THR A 106 -7.09 19.53 6.34
N LEU A 107 -7.79 20.32 5.52
CA LEU A 107 -7.37 21.68 5.20
C LEU A 107 -7.87 22.63 6.30
N PRO A 108 -7.15 23.72 6.60
CA PRO A 108 -7.51 24.67 7.65
C PRO A 108 -8.88 25.37 7.44
N PHE A 109 -9.49 25.19 6.27
CA PHE A 109 -10.80 25.72 5.91
C PHE A 109 -11.80 24.63 5.46
N ARG A 110 -11.42 23.34 5.38
CA ARG A 110 -12.32 22.22 5.01
C ARG A 110 -11.68 20.83 5.18
N LYS A 111 -12.42 19.84 5.67
CA LYS A 111 -12.00 18.42 5.58
C LYS A 111 -12.26 17.87 4.16
N ARG A 112 -11.29 17.15 3.57
CA ARG A 112 -11.48 16.40 2.32
C ARG A 112 -10.96 14.96 2.49
N GLN A 113 -11.83 13.99 2.21
CA GLN A 113 -11.47 12.58 2.12
C GLN A 113 -11.02 12.31 0.68
N ILE A 114 -9.78 11.85 0.50
CA ILE A 114 -9.27 11.42 -0.81
C ILE A 114 -9.27 9.89 -0.76
N ILE A 115 -10.32 9.28 -1.32
CA ILE A 115 -10.37 7.83 -1.52
C ILE A 115 -9.79 7.59 -2.92
N PRO A 116 -8.67 6.87 -3.07
CA PRO A 116 -8.24 6.40 -4.38
C PRO A 116 -9.38 5.54 -4.94
N THR A 117 -9.98 5.98 -6.04
CA THR A 117 -11.04 5.26 -6.75
C THR A 117 -10.45 4.45 -7.87
#